data_AF-A0A1Q7GAR5-F1
#
_entry.id   AF-A0A1Q7GAR5-F1
#
_cell.length_a   1.000
_cell.length_b   1.000
_cell.length_c   1.000
_cell.angle_alpha   90.00
_cell.angle_beta   90.00
_cell.angle_gamma   90.00
#
_symmetry.space_group_name_H-M   'P 1'
#
loop_
_entity.id
_entity.type
_entity.pdbx_description
1 polymer ?
#
loop_
_entity_poly.entity_id
_entity_poly.type
_entity_poly.pdbx_seq_one_letter_code
_entity_poly.pdbx_strand_id
1 'polypeptide(L)'
;MANSSISKFHEKTRDERIKIIESFAFLSKEDVAILKGNGGITFDHANNMVENAIGTISFPLGIATNFKINGKDYLVPMAIEEPSVIAAASKAAKIARKRGGFVMKADESYSIGQIQVVGVNPKASIPKIIKATDEILRLANSKSKTLSKMGKGAKKISCKELKTKSGKMLVVELLIDVGNAMGANVTNTMCEGVAPLIEKITGGRVILRILSNYSTKRLVKGKAIFDKDELGGKEIVDNIILAYQFAANDPYRAVTHNKGIMNGIIAVANSTGQDTRAIEAAAHAYASRNGKYTSLTGWKKDKSGNLVGEIEVPMSVGIVGGIVNVHPMIEVCNKILGVKSAKELACVIGAVGLAQNLSAIRALASEGIQKGHMKLHAKNIASSAGVPKSKVDEVILRMILEGNISITRAKEILKNL
;
A
#
# COMPACT_ATOMS: atom_id res chain seq x y z
N MET A 1 -16.18 -14.37 17.28
CA MET A 1 -15.47 -13.63 16.21
C MET A 1 -13.97 -13.81 16.41
N ALA A 2 -13.22 -14.02 15.33
CA ALA A 2 -11.76 -14.17 15.42
C ALA A 2 -11.10 -12.87 15.91
N ASN A 3 -10.12 -12.97 16.81
CA ASN A 3 -9.45 -11.84 17.46
C ASN A 3 -8.02 -11.70 16.93
N SER A 4 -7.66 -10.53 16.38
CA SER A 4 -6.32 -10.27 15.86
C SER A 4 -5.29 -9.92 16.94
N SER A 5 -5.72 -9.73 18.20
CA SER A 5 -4.84 -9.44 19.33
C SER A 5 -4.16 -10.71 19.85
N ILE A 6 -3.04 -11.08 19.24
CA ILE A 6 -2.31 -12.29 19.58
C ILE A 6 -1.14 -11.96 20.52
N SER A 7 -1.18 -12.52 21.74
CA SER A 7 -0.11 -12.35 22.72
C SER A 7 1.20 -12.96 22.22
N LYS A 8 2.30 -12.18 22.34
CA LYS A 8 3.68 -12.63 22.10
C LYS A 8 3.90 -13.36 20.76
N PHE A 9 3.18 -12.98 19.70
CA PHE A 9 3.26 -13.65 18.40
C PHE A 9 4.69 -13.73 17.83
N HIS A 10 5.51 -12.71 18.09
CA HIS A 10 6.91 -12.65 17.66
C HIS A 10 7.84 -13.63 18.39
N GLU A 11 7.48 -14.11 19.58
CA GLU A 11 8.23 -15.14 20.33
C GLU A 11 7.91 -16.56 19.85
N LYS A 12 6.78 -16.74 19.16
CA LYS A 12 6.31 -18.05 18.69
C LYS A 12 7.14 -18.61 17.54
N THR A 13 7.21 -19.93 17.45
CA THR A 13 7.79 -20.67 16.32
C THR A 13 6.96 -20.50 15.04
N ARG A 14 7.51 -20.86 13.88
CA ARG A 14 6.80 -20.81 12.59
C ARG A 14 5.50 -21.62 12.62
N ASP A 15 5.55 -22.86 13.13
CA ASP A 15 4.38 -23.75 13.16
C ASP A 15 3.28 -23.23 14.10
N GLU A 16 3.63 -22.69 15.26
CA GLU A 16 2.66 -22.07 16.17
C GLU A 16 1.97 -20.86 15.52
N ARG A 17 2.74 -20.03 14.81
CA ARG A 17 2.19 -18.88 14.07
C ARG A 17 1.22 -19.34 12.98
N ILE A 18 1.60 -20.34 12.19
CA ILE A 18 0.74 -20.91 11.14
C ILE A 18 -0.54 -21.49 11.73
N LYS A 19 -0.48 -22.24 12.83
CA LYS A 19 -1.67 -22.80 13.49
C LYS A 19 -2.66 -21.73 13.95
N ILE A 20 -2.15 -20.60 14.46
CA ILE A 20 -3.00 -19.46 14.83
C ILE A 20 -3.67 -18.84 13.59
N ILE A 21 -2.91 -18.66 12.51
CA ILE A 21 -3.42 -18.08 11.25
C ILE A 21 -4.46 -19.01 10.61
N GLU A 22 -4.18 -20.31 10.57
CA GLU A 22 -5.10 -21.35 10.10
C GLU A 22 -6.44 -21.27 10.81
N SER A 23 -6.41 -21.20 12.15
CA SER A 23 -7.62 -21.09 12.97
C SER A 23 -8.34 -19.75 12.78
N PHE A 24 -7.61 -18.66 12.58
CA PHE A 24 -8.18 -17.32 12.40
C PHE A 24 -8.90 -17.17 11.05
N ALA A 25 -8.30 -17.69 9.99
CA ALA A 25 -8.75 -17.51 8.60
C ALA A 25 -9.47 -18.74 8.01
N PHE A 26 -9.64 -19.80 8.79
CA PHE A 26 -10.20 -21.08 8.35
C PHE A 26 -9.50 -21.64 7.12
N LEU A 27 -8.15 -21.64 7.17
CA LEU A 27 -7.33 -22.11 6.05
C LEU A 27 -7.49 -23.63 5.85
N SER A 28 -7.46 -24.06 4.59
CA SER A 28 -7.42 -25.47 4.22
C SER A 28 -6.05 -26.10 4.49
N LYS A 29 -5.95 -27.43 4.42
CA LYS A 29 -4.67 -28.14 4.53
C LYS A 29 -3.70 -27.72 3.41
N GLU A 30 -4.24 -27.47 2.23
CA GLU A 30 -3.52 -27.01 1.05
C GLU A 30 -2.96 -25.59 1.26
N ASP A 31 -3.76 -24.69 1.82
CA ASP A 31 -3.31 -23.34 2.18
C ASP A 31 -2.18 -23.38 3.22
N VAL A 32 -2.29 -24.26 4.22
CA VAL A 32 -1.24 -24.46 5.23
C VAL A 32 0.03 -25.03 4.61
N ALA A 33 -0.09 -25.97 3.67
CA ALA A 33 1.06 -26.51 2.93
C ALA A 33 1.78 -25.40 2.13
N ILE A 34 1.04 -24.50 1.49
CA ILE A 34 1.60 -23.32 0.81
C ILE A 34 2.39 -22.44 1.78
N LEU A 35 1.84 -22.13 2.96
CA LEU A 35 2.54 -21.33 3.98
C LEU A 35 3.80 -22.02 4.54
N LYS A 36 3.83 -23.36 4.56
CA LYS A 36 4.98 -24.16 5.01
C LYS A 36 6.05 -24.34 3.93
N GLY A 37 5.70 -24.14 2.66
CA GLY A 37 6.64 -24.18 1.54
C GLY A 37 7.71 -23.10 1.59
N ASN A 38 8.54 -23.05 0.54
CA ASN A 38 9.62 -22.06 0.39
C ASN A 38 9.14 -20.71 -0.18
N GLY A 39 7.83 -20.56 -0.40
CA GLY A 39 7.25 -19.40 -1.05
C GLY A 39 7.41 -19.41 -2.57
N GLY A 40 7.00 -18.31 -3.21
CA GLY A 40 7.16 -18.10 -4.65
C GLY A 40 6.18 -18.86 -5.55
N ILE A 41 6.57 -18.94 -6.83
CA ILE A 41 5.88 -19.65 -7.93
C ILE A 41 6.89 -20.57 -8.63
N THR A 42 6.40 -21.53 -9.40
CA THR A 42 7.28 -22.33 -10.27
C THR A 42 7.95 -21.45 -11.32
N PHE A 43 9.08 -21.92 -11.87
CA PHE A 43 9.76 -21.20 -12.94
C PHE A 43 8.87 -21.00 -14.17
N ASP A 44 8.08 -22.02 -14.55
CA ASP A 44 7.16 -21.92 -15.69
C ASP A 44 6.11 -20.82 -15.48
N HIS A 45 5.56 -20.70 -14.27
CA HIS A 45 4.66 -19.59 -13.95
C HIS A 45 5.38 -18.25 -14.03
N ALA A 46 6.61 -18.14 -13.52
CA ALA A 46 7.40 -16.91 -13.62
C ALA A 46 7.70 -16.53 -15.08
N ASN A 47 8.09 -17.49 -15.91
CA ASN A 47 8.41 -17.32 -17.32
C ASN A 47 7.19 -16.96 -18.18
N ASN A 48 5.98 -17.36 -17.76
CA ASN A 48 4.74 -16.93 -18.38
C ASN A 48 4.25 -15.55 -17.89
N MET A 49 4.77 -15.07 -16.75
CA MET A 49 4.36 -13.79 -16.18
C MET A 49 5.20 -12.62 -16.68
N VAL A 50 6.48 -12.83 -16.98
CA VAL A 50 7.41 -11.79 -17.42
C VAL A 50 8.33 -12.31 -18.52
N GLU A 51 8.86 -11.41 -19.32
CA GLU A 51 9.82 -11.72 -20.38
C GLU A 51 11.20 -12.05 -19.79
N ASN A 52 11.91 -12.98 -20.44
CA ASN A 52 13.30 -13.34 -20.10
C ASN A 52 13.51 -13.75 -18.63
N ALA A 53 12.54 -14.47 -18.04
CA ALA A 53 12.69 -14.98 -16.68
C ALA A 53 13.85 -15.98 -16.62
N ILE A 54 14.73 -15.82 -15.62
CA ILE A 54 15.82 -16.77 -15.31
C ILE A 54 15.71 -17.37 -13.90
N GLY A 55 14.69 -16.95 -13.14
CA GLY A 55 14.47 -17.39 -11.77
C GLY A 55 13.45 -16.52 -11.03
N THR A 56 13.38 -16.69 -9.71
CA THR A 56 12.44 -15.99 -8.83
C THR A 56 13.16 -15.41 -7.62
N ILE A 57 12.75 -14.20 -7.19
CA ILE A 57 13.21 -13.58 -5.94
C ILE A 57 12.10 -13.68 -4.90
N SER A 58 12.46 -14.02 -3.66
CA SER A 58 11.51 -14.14 -2.54
C SER A 58 11.79 -13.08 -1.47
N PHE A 59 10.71 -12.49 -0.94
CA PHE A 59 10.75 -11.56 0.18
C PHE A 59 10.23 -12.22 1.47
N PRO A 60 10.72 -11.84 2.66
CA PRO A 60 10.15 -12.30 3.92
C PRO A 60 8.66 -11.95 4.02
N LEU A 61 7.83 -12.94 4.38
CA LEU A 61 6.41 -12.77 4.66
C LEU A 61 6.17 -12.88 6.17
N GLY A 62 5.48 -11.91 6.74
CA GLY A 62 5.02 -11.94 8.12
C GLY A 62 3.57 -11.47 8.26
N ILE A 63 3.06 -11.53 9.49
CA ILE A 63 1.72 -11.07 9.84
C ILE A 63 1.82 -9.94 10.85
N ALA A 64 1.23 -8.78 10.52
CA ALA A 64 0.97 -7.76 11.51
C ALA A 64 -0.35 -8.03 12.23
N THR A 65 -0.31 -7.91 13.56
CA THR A 65 -1.40 -8.28 14.46
C THR A 65 -2.09 -7.05 15.05
N ASN A 66 -3.18 -7.26 15.80
CA ASN A 66 -3.93 -6.26 16.57
C ASN A 66 -4.83 -5.30 15.77
N PHE A 67 -4.81 -5.34 14.44
CA PHE A 67 -5.59 -4.43 13.61
C PHE A 67 -7.10 -4.66 13.80
N LYS A 68 -7.77 -3.64 14.34
CA LYS A 68 -9.22 -3.50 14.33
C LYS A 68 -9.59 -2.33 13.42
N ILE A 69 -10.26 -2.59 12.32
CA ILE A 69 -10.60 -1.59 11.31
C ILE A 69 -12.11 -1.64 11.09
N ASN A 70 -12.80 -0.51 11.30
CA ASN A 70 -14.27 -0.41 11.22
C ASN A 70 -14.99 -1.48 12.05
N GLY A 71 -14.46 -1.78 13.25
CA GLY A 71 -15.02 -2.78 14.14
C GLY A 71 -14.64 -4.23 13.85
N LYS A 72 -14.05 -4.54 12.68
CA LYS A 72 -13.61 -5.88 12.28
C LYS A 72 -12.13 -6.10 12.56
N ASP A 73 -11.79 -7.30 13.02
CA ASP A 73 -10.43 -7.76 13.29
C ASP A 73 -9.73 -8.29 12.03
N TYR A 74 -8.45 -7.97 11.85
CA TYR A 74 -7.63 -8.41 10.72
C TYR A 74 -6.25 -8.90 11.18
N LEU A 75 -5.83 -10.05 10.66
CA LEU A 75 -4.42 -10.40 10.57
C LEU A 75 -3.92 -9.93 9.20
N VAL A 76 -2.92 -9.05 9.18
CA VAL A 76 -2.50 -8.36 7.97
C VAL A 76 -1.20 -8.97 7.45
N PRO A 77 -1.21 -9.71 6.32
CA PRO A 77 0.01 -10.20 5.71
C PRO A 77 0.85 -9.04 5.17
N MET A 78 2.16 -9.09 5.40
CA MET A 78 3.12 -8.07 4.98
C MET A 78 4.37 -8.76 4.41
N ALA A 79 4.68 -8.49 3.15
CA ALA A 79 5.86 -9.01 2.45
C ALA A 79 6.88 -7.89 2.24
N ILE A 80 7.98 -7.92 3.00
CA ILE A 80 9.00 -6.86 3.02
C ILE A 80 10.32 -7.38 3.60
N GLU A 81 11.45 -6.89 3.09
CA GLU A 81 12.80 -7.18 3.55
C GLU A 81 13.25 -6.33 4.73
N GLU A 82 12.65 -5.15 4.90
CA GLU A 82 13.06 -4.19 5.92
C GLU A 82 12.71 -4.66 7.34
N PRO A 83 13.69 -4.77 8.24
CA PRO A 83 13.47 -5.16 9.62
C PRO A 83 12.54 -4.19 10.36
N SER A 84 11.92 -4.66 11.44
CA SER A 84 11.05 -3.88 12.34
C SER A 84 9.74 -3.37 11.74
N VAL A 85 9.55 -3.35 10.41
CA VAL A 85 8.33 -2.79 9.79
C VAL A 85 7.06 -3.49 10.27
N ILE A 86 7.01 -4.81 10.22
CA ILE A 86 5.84 -5.60 10.65
C ILE A 86 5.58 -5.44 12.17
N ALA A 87 6.65 -5.38 12.95
CA ALA A 87 6.56 -5.19 14.40
C ALA A 87 6.05 -3.79 14.76
N ALA A 88 6.53 -2.76 14.05
CA ALA A 88 6.10 -1.38 14.17
C ALA A 88 4.60 -1.23 13.86
N ALA A 89 4.12 -1.79 12.74
CA ALA A 89 2.70 -1.78 12.40
C ALA A 89 1.85 -2.46 13.49
N SER A 90 2.27 -3.63 13.96
CA SER A 90 1.58 -4.40 15.00
C SER A 90 1.48 -3.65 16.33
N LYS A 91 2.56 -2.93 16.72
CA LYS A 91 2.61 -2.12 17.94
C LYS A 91 1.67 -0.93 17.85
N ALA A 92 1.71 -0.15 16.76
CA ALA A 92 0.79 0.97 16.56
C ALA A 92 -0.67 0.52 16.54
N ALA A 93 -0.98 -0.61 15.89
CA ALA A 93 -2.31 -1.18 15.88
C ALA A 93 -2.79 -1.57 17.29
N LYS A 94 -1.90 -2.12 18.13
CA LYS A 94 -2.21 -2.43 19.53
C LYS A 94 -2.58 -1.17 20.32
N ILE A 95 -1.84 -0.08 20.14
CA ILE A 95 -2.10 1.21 20.79
C ILE A 95 -3.46 1.77 20.35
N ALA A 96 -3.73 1.79 19.03
CA ALA A 96 -5.01 2.24 18.48
C ALA A 96 -6.19 1.42 19.00
N ARG A 97 -6.01 0.10 19.18
CA ARG A 97 -7.05 -0.82 19.61
C ARG A 97 -7.66 -0.44 20.96
N LYS A 98 -6.88 0.12 21.90
CA LYS A 98 -7.40 0.63 23.19
C LYS A 98 -8.47 1.71 23.03
N ARG A 99 -8.45 2.44 21.92
CA ARG A 99 -9.41 3.51 21.61
C ARG A 99 -10.34 3.13 20.45
N GLY A 100 -10.53 1.82 20.22
CA GLY A 100 -11.49 1.29 19.23
C GLY A 100 -10.88 0.91 17.88
N GLY A 101 -9.60 1.20 17.64
CA GLY A 101 -8.90 0.89 16.39
C GLY A 101 -9.02 2.00 15.34
N PHE A 102 -9.05 1.60 14.07
CA PHE A 102 -9.05 2.49 12.92
C PHE A 102 -10.46 2.64 12.35
N VAL A 103 -10.82 3.86 11.96
CA VAL A 103 -12.04 4.18 11.22
C VAL A 103 -11.63 4.62 9.83
N MET A 104 -11.98 3.84 8.82
CA MET A 104 -11.53 4.00 7.44
C MET A 104 -12.72 4.02 6.47
N LYS A 105 -12.62 4.82 5.41
CA LYS A 105 -13.58 4.89 4.32
C LYS A 105 -12.81 4.96 3.00
N ALA A 106 -13.26 4.22 2.00
CA ALA A 106 -12.76 4.30 0.64
C ALA A 106 -13.85 4.80 -0.31
N ASP A 107 -13.43 5.58 -1.29
CA ASP A 107 -14.28 6.04 -2.39
C ASP A 107 -14.71 4.85 -3.28
N GLU A 108 -15.56 5.15 -4.28
CA GLU A 108 -15.79 4.22 -5.38
C GLU A 108 -14.51 3.86 -6.13
N SER A 109 -14.49 2.67 -6.74
CA SER A 109 -13.35 2.19 -7.50
C SER A 109 -13.37 2.73 -8.92
N TYR A 110 -13.22 4.04 -9.06
CA TYR A 110 -13.16 4.69 -10.36
C TYR A 110 -11.72 4.80 -10.89
N SER A 111 -11.50 4.28 -12.09
CA SER A 111 -10.30 4.50 -12.89
C SER A 111 -10.51 5.66 -13.86
N ILE A 112 -9.47 6.45 -14.09
CA ILE A 112 -9.47 7.56 -15.05
C ILE A 112 -8.72 7.11 -16.29
N GLY A 113 -9.39 7.01 -17.43
CA GLY A 113 -8.77 6.83 -18.74
C GLY A 113 -8.58 8.17 -19.43
N GLN A 114 -7.43 8.40 -20.06
CA GLN A 114 -7.12 9.64 -20.78
C GLN A 114 -6.87 9.36 -22.25
N ILE A 115 -7.50 10.17 -23.10
CA ILE A 115 -7.38 10.13 -24.56
C ILE A 115 -6.88 11.49 -25.01
N GLN A 116 -5.64 11.51 -25.52
CA GLN A 116 -4.99 12.74 -25.99
C GLN A 116 -5.31 12.96 -27.46
N VAL A 117 -5.93 14.10 -27.77
CA VAL A 117 -6.27 14.53 -29.13
C VAL A 117 -5.45 15.78 -29.49
N VAL A 118 -4.79 15.74 -30.65
CA VAL A 118 -3.99 16.85 -31.20
C VAL A 118 -4.52 17.30 -32.56
N GLY A 119 -4.02 18.45 -33.05
CA GLY A 119 -4.43 19.00 -34.35
C GLY A 119 -5.83 19.59 -34.36
N VAL A 120 -6.38 19.94 -33.20
CA VAL A 120 -7.74 20.48 -33.04
C VAL A 120 -7.75 21.76 -32.23
N ASN A 121 -8.79 22.57 -32.40
CA ASN A 121 -9.12 23.63 -31.46
C ASN A 121 -9.95 23.04 -30.30
N PRO A 122 -9.40 22.94 -29.06
CA PRO A 122 -10.13 22.31 -27.96
C PRO A 122 -11.45 23.00 -27.62
N LYS A 123 -11.50 24.34 -27.68
CA LYS A 123 -12.72 25.11 -27.40
C LYS A 123 -13.87 24.75 -28.36
N ALA A 124 -13.55 24.51 -29.63
CA ALA A 124 -14.53 24.10 -30.64
C ALA A 124 -14.88 22.60 -30.56
N SER A 125 -13.97 21.78 -30.02
CA SER A 125 -14.10 20.31 -30.00
C SER A 125 -14.81 19.79 -28.75
N ILE A 126 -14.60 20.44 -27.59
CA ILE A 126 -15.20 20.04 -26.31
C ILE A 126 -16.73 19.95 -26.40
N PRO A 127 -17.47 20.96 -26.91
CA PRO A 127 -18.93 20.88 -26.99
C PRO A 127 -19.41 19.71 -27.86
N LYS A 128 -18.67 19.35 -28.93
CA LYS A 128 -18.99 18.21 -29.80
C LYS A 128 -18.85 16.88 -29.05
N ILE A 129 -17.78 16.72 -28.27
CA ILE A 129 -17.59 15.52 -27.42
C ILE A 129 -18.68 15.43 -26.35
N ILE A 130 -19.00 16.54 -25.68
CA ILE A 130 -20.04 16.56 -24.66
C ILE A 130 -21.41 16.22 -25.27
N LYS A 131 -21.74 16.72 -26.45
CA LYS A 131 -22.97 16.36 -27.18
C LYS A 131 -23.02 14.86 -27.53
N ALA A 132 -21.88 14.22 -27.77
CA ALA A 132 -21.76 12.80 -28.10
C ALA A 132 -21.55 11.89 -26.87
N THR A 133 -21.74 12.40 -25.64
CA THR A 133 -21.45 11.67 -24.39
C THR A 133 -22.07 10.28 -24.36
N ASP A 134 -23.37 10.17 -24.64
CA ASP A 134 -24.08 8.89 -24.54
C ASP A 134 -23.58 7.87 -25.57
N GLU A 135 -23.25 8.32 -26.78
CA GLU A 135 -22.68 7.46 -27.83
C GLU A 135 -21.31 6.93 -27.42
N ILE A 136 -20.44 7.82 -26.92
CA ILE A 136 -19.09 7.45 -26.46
C ILE A 136 -19.17 6.50 -25.25
N LEU A 137 -20.05 6.76 -24.28
CA LEU A 137 -20.22 5.88 -23.11
C LEU A 137 -20.78 4.51 -23.50
N ARG A 138 -21.76 4.44 -24.42
CA ARG A 138 -22.25 3.16 -24.95
C ARG A 138 -21.12 2.40 -25.65
N LEU A 139 -20.34 3.07 -26.50
CA LEU A 139 -19.22 2.46 -27.20
C LEU A 139 -18.14 1.97 -26.22
N ALA A 140 -17.75 2.76 -25.22
CA ALA A 140 -16.80 2.35 -24.19
C ALA A 140 -17.30 1.10 -23.45
N ASN A 141 -18.55 1.10 -22.99
CA ASN A 141 -19.13 -0.02 -22.26
C ASN A 141 -19.27 -1.28 -23.12
N SER A 142 -19.45 -1.16 -24.44
CA SER A 142 -19.45 -2.33 -25.34
C SER A 142 -18.12 -3.10 -25.35
N LYS A 143 -17.01 -2.46 -24.93
CA LYS A 143 -15.68 -3.07 -24.87
C LYS A 143 -15.44 -3.95 -23.64
N SER A 144 -16.40 -4.04 -22.71
CA SER A 144 -16.32 -4.95 -21.57
C SER A 144 -17.67 -5.58 -21.23
N LYS A 145 -17.86 -6.84 -21.64
CA LYS A 145 -19.06 -7.62 -21.28
C LYS A 145 -19.17 -7.81 -19.75
N THR A 146 -18.04 -8.00 -19.06
CA THR A 146 -18.01 -8.28 -17.62
C THR A 146 -18.48 -7.08 -16.79
N LEU A 147 -17.90 -5.89 -17.03
CA LEU A 147 -18.30 -4.70 -16.27
C LEU A 147 -19.75 -4.31 -16.56
N SER A 148 -20.20 -4.38 -17.82
CA SER A 148 -21.59 -4.06 -18.16
C SER A 148 -22.59 -4.98 -17.46
N LYS A 149 -22.34 -6.29 -17.38
CA LYS A 149 -23.20 -7.24 -16.65
C LYS A 149 -23.32 -6.93 -15.16
N MET A 150 -22.29 -6.30 -14.57
CA MET A 150 -22.27 -5.90 -13.16
C MET A 150 -22.89 -4.51 -12.91
N GLY A 151 -23.43 -3.85 -13.94
CA GLY A 151 -23.86 -2.44 -13.85
C GLY A 151 -22.69 -1.47 -13.62
N LYS A 152 -21.47 -1.88 -13.98
CA LYS A 152 -20.20 -1.14 -13.84
C LYS A 152 -19.77 -0.58 -15.21
N GLY A 153 -18.52 -0.14 -15.36
CA GLY A 153 -17.99 0.41 -16.61
C GLY A 153 -17.96 1.94 -16.67
N ALA A 154 -17.83 2.51 -17.87
CA ALA A 154 -17.74 3.94 -18.10
C ALA A 154 -18.99 4.69 -17.63
N LYS A 155 -18.81 5.67 -16.73
CA LYS A 155 -19.87 6.43 -16.07
C LYS A 155 -19.96 7.88 -16.52
N LYS A 156 -18.82 8.48 -16.85
CA LYS A 156 -18.74 9.91 -17.14
C LYS A 156 -17.64 10.19 -18.14
N ILE A 157 -17.88 11.21 -18.97
CA ILE A 157 -16.88 11.85 -19.81
C ILE A 157 -16.61 13.25 -19.26
N SER A 158 -15.34 13.65 -19.25
CA SER A 158 -14.93 15.03 -19.09
C SER A 158 -13.89 15.40 -20.14
N CYS A 159 -13.69 16.69 -20.36
CA CYS A 159 -12.68 17.17 -21.29
C CYS A 159 -11.92 18.33 -20.67
N LYS A 160 -10.64 18.46 -21.02
CA LYS A 160 -9.81 19.60 -20.64
C LYS A 160 -8.90 20.04 -21.79
N GLU A 161 -8.70 21.36 -21.88
CA GLU A 161 -7.67 21.95 -22.72
C GLU A 161 -6.34 21.94 -21.96
N LEU A 162 -5.29 21.42 -22.59
CA LEU A 162 -3.92 21.61 -22.12
C LEU A 162 -3.20 22.59 -23.05
N LYS A 163 -2.57 23.60 -22.45
CA LYS A 163 -1.68 24.52 -23.16
C LYS A 163 -0.25 24.08 -22.92
N THR A 164 0.46 23.75 -23.99
CA THR A 164 1.84 23.26 -23.94
C THR A 164 2.73 24.08 -24.85
N LYS A 165 4.05 23.92 -24.72
CA LYS A 165 5.03 24.52 -25.65
C LYS A 165 4.83 24.03 -27.10
N SER A 166 4.29 22.82 -27.28
CA SER A 166 3.99 22.22 -28.59
C SER A 166 2.58 22.55 -29.09
N GLY A 167 1.90 23.53 -28.48
CA GLY A 167 0.55 23.93 -28.83
C GLY A 167 -0.53 23.38 -27.90
N LYS A 168 -1.78 23.60 -28.28
CA LYS A 168 -2.96 23.19 -27.52
C LYS A 168 -3.29 21.72 -27.77
N MET A 169 -3.68 21.03 -26.72
CA MET A 169 -4.13 19.64 -26.78
C MET A 169 -5.51 19.54 -26.12
N LEU A 170 -6.36 18.65 -26.65
CA LEU A 170 -7.59 18.24 -25.99
C LEU A 170 -7.32 16.91 -25.29
N VAL A 171 -7.66 16.81 -24.00
CA VAL A 171 -7.70 15.53 -23.30
C VAL A 171 -9.15 15.20 -23.00
N VAL A 172 -9.61 14.07 -23.52
CA VAL A 172 -10.90 13.47 -23.16
C VAL A 172 -10.64 12.44 -22.07
N GLU A 173 -11.39 12.52 -20.98
CA GLU A 173 -11.26 11.63 -19.83
C GLU A 173 -12.50 10.76 -19.68
N LEU A 174 -12.29 9.46 -19.52
CA LEU A 174 -13.31 8.49 -19.14
C LEU A 174 -13.19 8.20 -17.64
N LEU A 175 -14.28 8.35 -16.90
CA LEU A 175 -14.38 7.85 -15.53
C LEU A 175 -15.06 6.48 -15.55
N ILE A 176 -14.34 5.43 -15.15
CA ILE A 176 -14.75 4.03 -15.32
C ILE A 176 -14.85 3.36 -13.97
N ASP A 177 -16.03 2.82 -13.64
CA ASP A 177 -16.22 1.96 -12.47
C ASP A 177 -15.66 0.57 -12.76
N VAL A 178 -14.53 0.25 -12.11
CA VAL A 178 -13.82 -1.02 -12.31
C VAL A 178 -14.16 -2.06 -11.24
N GLY A 179 -15.11 -1.75 -10.35
CA GLY A 179 -15.57 -2.67 -9.31
C GLY A 179 -14.43 -3.13 -8.41
N ASN A 180 -14.16 -4.44 -8.41
CA ASN A 180 -13.15 -5.06 -7.56
C ASN A 180 -11.77 -5.21 -8.23
N ALA A 181 -11.58 -4.75 -9.47
CA ALA A 181 -10.30 -4.79 -10.16
C ALA A 181 -9.46 -3.52 -9.87
N MET A 182 -8.15 -3.60 -10.16
CA MET A 182 -7.31 -2.41 -10.23
C MET A 182 -7.72 -1.53 -11.43
N GLY A 183 -7.95 -2.16 -12.59
CA GLY A 183 -8.67 -1.55 -13.72
C GLY A 183 -7.82 -1.10 -14.92
N ALA A 184 -6.49 -1.24 -14.89
CA ALA A 184 -5.62 -0.76 -15.97
C ALA A 184 -6.01 -1.27 -17.37
N ASN A 185 -6.04 -2.60 -17.56
CA ASN A 185 -6.29 -3.20 -18.88
C ASN A 185 -7.67 -2.83 -19.44
N VAL A 186 -8.71 -2.87 -18.61
CA VAL A 186 -10.07 -2.53 -19.05
C VAL A 186 -10.20 -1.04 -19.37
N THR A 187 -9.57 -0.16 -18.59
CA THR A 187 -9.53 1.27 -18.89
C THR A 187 -8.84 1.54 -20.22
N ASN A 188 -7.68 0.94 -20.48
CA ASN A 188 -6.96 1.09 -21.75
C ASN A 188 -7.79 0.57 -22.92
N THR A 189 -8.39 -0.62 -22.78
CA THR A 189 -9.26 -1.21 -23.81
C THR A 189 -10.45 -0.30 -24.14
N MET A 190 -11.08 0.32 -23.13
CA MET A 190 -12.16 1.28 -23.35
C MET A 190 -11.67 2.55 -24.05
N CYS A 191 -10.51 3.09 -23.64
CA CYS A 191 -9.90 4.26 -24.28
C CYS A 191 -9.54 4.00 -25.75
N GLU A 192 -8.94 2.86 -26.05
CA GLU A 192 -8.66 2.42 -27.42
C GLU A 192 -9.93 2.24 -28.23
N GLY A 193 -10.95 1.61 -27.64
CA GLY A 193 -12.20 1.33 -28.30
C GLY A 193 -13.01 2.57 -28.70
N VAL A 194 -12.88 3.69 -27.99
CA VAL A 194 -13.58 4.95 -28.33
C VAL A 194 -12.73 5.93 -29.13
N ALA A 195 -11.41 5.72 -29.25
CA ALA A 195 -10.51 6.65 -29.93
C ALA A 195 -10.92 6.97 -31.38
N PRO A 196 -11.31 6.00 -32.23
CA PRO A 196 -11.74 6.31 -33.60
C PRO A 196 -12.98 7.20 -33.67
N LEU A 197 -13.92 7.05 -32.73
CA LEU A 197 -15.10 7.91 -32.65
C LEU A 197 -14.72 9.33 -32.23
N ILE A 198 -13.78 9.47 -31.29
CA ILE A 198 -13.26 10.78 -30.86
C ILE A 198 -12.54 11.49 -32.02
N GLU A 199 -11.72 10.78 -32.81
CA GLU A 199 -11.09 11.34 -34.01
C GLU A 199 -12.14 11.83 -35.00
N LYS A 200 -13.17 11.02 -35.28
CA LYS A 200 -14.28 11.39 -36.17
C LYS A 200 -15.04 12.64 -35.69
N ILE A 201 -15.34 12.75 -34.40
CA ILE A 201 -16.09 13.88 -33.83
C ILE A 201 -15.27 15.18 -33.88
N THR A 202 -13.97 15.07 -33.62
CA THR A 202 -13.09 16.24 -33.44
C THR A 202 -12.39 16.68 -34.72
N GLY A 203 -12.23 15.77 -35.69
CA GLY A 203 -11.33 15.95 -36.84
C GLY A 203 -9.85 15.90 -36.46
N GLY A 204 -9.53 15.52 -35.22
CA GLY A 204 -8.18 15.46 -34.68
C GLY A 204 -7.54 14.09 -34.80
N ARG A 205 -6.28 14.02 -34.37
CA ARG A 205 -5.52 12.77 -34.27
C ARG A 205 -5.31 12.39 -32.81
N VAL A 206 -5.60 11.14 -32.45
CA VAL A 206 -5.38 10.60 -31.11
C VAL A 206 -3.97 10.03 -30.99
N ILE A 207 -3.24 10.43 -29.95
CA ILE A 207 -1.87 9.93 -29.67
C ILE A 207 -1.89 8.88 -28.56
N LEU A 208 -2.29 9.26 -27.35
CA LEU A 208 -2.30 8.39 -26.17
C LEU A 208 -3.73 7.98 -25.79
N ARG A 209 -3.88 6.73 -25.33
CA ARG A 209 -5.13 6.07 -24.90
C ARG A 209 -4.82 5.23 -23.67
N ILE A 210 -4.65 5.87 -22.53
CA ILE A 210 -4.00 5.24 -21.38
C ILE A 210 -4.67 5.66 -20.08
N LEU A 211 -4.71 4.75 -19.10
CA LEU A 211 -5.09 5.13 -17.74
C LEU A 211 -4.19 6.23 -17.16
N SER A 212 -4.74 7.00 -16.23
CA SER A 212 -3.97 7.84 -15.32
C SER A 212 -3.78 7.12 -14.00
N ASN A 213 -2.52 6.92 -13.58
CA ASN A 213 -2.21 6.40 -12.24
C ASN A 213 -2.49 7.41 -11.14
N TYR A 214 -2.72 8.70 -11.45
CA TYR A 214 -3.10 9.68 -10.44
C TYR A 214 -4.57 9.52 -10.03
N SER A 215 -4.85 8.45 -9.27
CA SER A 215 -6.18 7.91 -8.98
C SER A 215 -6.96 8.71 -7.93
N THR A 216 -7.12 10.01 -8.16
CA THR A 216 -7.80 10.97 -7.26
C THR A 216 -9.31 10.72 -7.09
N LYS A 217 -9.88 9.80 -7.88
CA LYS A 217 -11.29 9.35 -7.77
C LYS A 217 -11.42 8.01 -7.04
N ARG A 218 -10.35 7.61 -6.35
CA ARG A 218 -10.24 6.35 -5.61
C ARG A 218 -9.36 6.56 -4.38
N LEU A 219 -9.80 7.45 -3.49
CA LEU A 219 -9.08 7.75 -2.25
C LEU A 219 -9.51 6.80 -1.13
N VAL A 220 -8.56 6.45 -0.27
CA VAL A 220 -8.85 5.94 1.07
C VAL A 220 -8.54 7.03 2.08
N LYS A 221 -9.45 7.19 3.05
CA LYS A 221 -9.37 8.20 4.11
C LYS A 221 -9.68 7.54 5.44
N GLY A 222 -9.06 7.99 6.51
CA GLY A 222 -9.44 7.51 7.81
C GLY A 222 -8.65 8.10 8.95
N LYS A 223 -8.96 7.65 10.15
CA LYS A 223 -8.37 8.12 11.38
C LYS A 223 -8.26 7.03 12.43
N ALA A 224 -7.36 7.25 13.39
CA ALA A 224 -7.27 6.48 14.62
C ALA A 224 -6.93 7.39 15.78
N ILE A 225 -7.40 7.02 16.96
CA ILE A 225 -7.02 7.65 18.23
C ILE A 225 -6.03 6.71 18.90
N PHE A 226 -4.92 7.27 19.36
CA PHE A 226 -3.84 6.53 20.00
C PHE A 226 -3.72 6.97 21.44
N ASP A 227 -3.81 6.00 22.33
CA ASP A 227 -3.79 6.21 23.77
C ASP A 227 -2.49 6.89 24.22
N LYS A 228 -2.62 8.03 24.90
CA LYS A 228 -1.49 8.85 25.35
C LYS A 228 -0.53 8.06 26.25
N ASP A 229 -1.06 7.28 27.18
CA ASP A 229 -0.24 6.61 28.20
C ASP A 229 0.54 5.45 27.55
N GLU A 230 -0.09 4.69 26.65
CA GLU A 230 0.61 3.69 25.82
C GLU A 230 1.65 4.29 24.87
N LEU A 231 1.48 5.53 24.44
CA LEU A 231 2.47 6.22 23.61
C LEU A 231 3.74 6.56 24.41
N GLY A 232 3.60 6.81 25.72
CA GLY A 232 4.68 7.26 26.60
C GLY A 232 4.40 8.60 27.28
N GLY A 233 3.14 9.05 27.31
CA GLY A 233 2.73 10.26 28.02
C GLY A 233 2.60 11.50 27.14
N LYS A 234 2.25 12.62 27.79
CA LYS A 234 1.92 13.90 27.13
C LYS A 234 3.08 14.44 26.28
N GLU A 235 4.29 14.39 26.79
CA GLU A 235 5.48 14.90 26.11
C GLU A 235 5.73 14.20 24.77
N ILE A 236 5.57 12.87 24.72
CA ILE A 236 5.70 12.11 23.48
C ILE A 236 4.63 12.50 22.46
N VAL A 237 3.40 12.74 22.90
CA VAL A 237 2.33 13.24 22.02
C VAL A 237 2.68 14.62 21.45
N ASP A 238 3.18 15.52 22.29
CA ASP A 238 3.59 16.86 21.87
C ASP A 238 4.77 16.81 20.88
N ASN A 239 5.78 15.96 21.13
CA ASN A 239 6.90 15.75 20.22
C ASN A 239 6.46 15.15 18.88
N ILE A 240 5.49 14.23 18.87
CA ILE A 240 4.93 13.69 17.61
C ILE A 240 4.26 14.80 16.79
N ILE A 241 3.54 15.72 17.44
CA ILE A 241 2.93 16.86 16.74
C ILE A 241 4.00 17.77 16.14
N LEU A 242 5.06 18.08 16.89
CA LEU A 242 6.19 18.89 16.38
C LEU A 242 6.90 18.20 15.21
N ALA A 243 7.16 16.90 15.30
CA ALA A 243 7.75 16.12 14.21
C ALA A 243 6.85 16.06 12.97
N TYR A 244 5.53 15.99 13.14
CA TYR A 244 4.57 16.15 12.06
C TYR A 244 4.64 17.55 11.43
N GLN A 245 4.69 18.61 12.25
CA GLN A 245 4.81 19.98 11.73
C GLN A 245 6.10 20.15 10.92
N PHE A 246 7.20 19.54 11.34
CA PHE A 246 8.42 19.52 10.53
C PHE A 246 8.17 18.86 9.16
N ALA A 247 7.56 17.68 9.12
CA ALA A 247 7.23 16.99 7.87
C ALA A 247 6.21 17.75 7.00
N ALA A 248 5.28 18.49 7.60
CA ALA A 248 4.29 19.26 6.86
C ALA A 248 4.92 20.49 6.16
N ASN A 249 5.99 21.03 6.74
CA ASN A 249 6.58 22.31 6.34
C ASN A 249 7.92 22.19 5.60
N ASP A 250 8.62 21.06 5.68
CA ASP A 250 9.86 20.81 4.95
C ASP A 250 9.76 19.59 4.01
N PRO A 251 9.92 19.78 2.68
CA PRO A 251 9.91 18.67 1.72
C PRO A 251 10.94 17.57 2.01
N TYR A 252 12.13 17.89 2.53
CA TYR A 252 13.14 16.87 2.84
C TYR A 252 12.64 15.91 3.92
N ARG A 253 12.06 16.47 4.99
CA ARG A 253 11.39 15.65 6.01
C ARG A 253 10.14 14.96 5.48
N ALA A 254 9.31 15.63 4.68
CA ALA A 254 8.09 15.07 4.11
C ALA A 254 8.36 13.80 3.30
N VAL A 255 9.44 13.76 2.51
CA VAL A 255 9.81 12.58 1.70
C VAL A 255 10.08 11.39 2.62
N THR A 256 10.88 11.57 3.66
CA THR A 256 11.19 10.51 4.63
C THR A 256 9.95 10.09 5.43
N HIS A 257 9.10 11.05 5.78
CA HIS A 257 7.84 10.83 6.49
C HIS A 257 6.88 9.96 5.66
N ASN A 258 6.72 10.28 4.39
CA ASN A 258 5.87 9.52 3.47
C ASN A 258 6.49 8.16 3.13
N LYS A 259 7.81 8.03 2.99
CA LYS A 259 8.49 6.73 2.89
C LYS A 259 8.11 5.81 4.05
N GLY A 260 8.06 6.35 5.28
CA GLY A 260 7.60 5.60 6.45
C GLY A 260 6.15 5.09 6.34
N ILE A 261 5.24 5.86 5.74
CA ILE A 261 3.88 5.39 5.42
C ILE A 261 3.96 4.24 4.40
N MET A 262 4.77 4.42 3.37
CA MET A 262 4.89 3.48 2.26
C MET A 262 5.50 2.14 2.65
N ASN A 263 6.40 2.10 3.65
CA ASN A 263 6.86 0.83 4.23
C ASN A 263 5.69 -0.10 4.63
N GLY A 264 4.63 0.45 5.21
CA GLY A 264 3.44 -0.31 5.60
C GLY A 264 2.56 -0.64 4.40
N ILE A 265 2.27 0.35 3.57
CA ILE A 265 1.39 0.22 2.40
C ILE A 265 1.95 -0.81 1.41
N ILE A 266 3.23 -0.69 1.06
CA ILE A 266 3.88 -1.53 0.06
C ILE A 266 4.08 -2.95 0.55
N ALA A 267 4.34 -3.15 1.85
CA ALA A 267 4.41 -4.50 2.40
C ALA A 267 3.08 -5.26 2.25
N VAL A 268 1.94 -4.59 2.43
CA VAL A 268 0.62 -5.20 2.22
C VAL A 268 0.30 -5.33 0.72
N ALA A 269 0.67 -4.34 -0.09
CA ALA A 269 0.51 -4.40 -1.54
C ALA A 269 1.25 -5.60 -2.15
N ASN A 270 2.49 -5.84 -1.72
CA ASN A 270 3.29 -7.01 -2.15
C ASN A 270 2.63 -8.33 -1.74
N SER A 271 2.18 -8.46 -0.49
CA SER A 271 1.58 -9.70 0.01
C SER A 271 0.21 -10.00 -0.63
N THR A 272 -0.46 -8.99 -1.17
CA THR A 272 -1.78 -9.11 -1.80
C THR A 272 -1.75 -8.96 -3.32
N GLY A 273 -0.58 -8.92 -3.95
CA GLY A 273 -0.42 -8.92 -5.41
C GLY A 273 -0.82 -7.64 -6.12
N GLN A 274 -0.66 -6.50 -5.47
CA GLN A 274 -1.00 -5.19 -6.02
C GLN A 274 0.18 -4.56 -6.77
N ASP A 275 -0.12 -3.66 -7.71
CA ASP A 275 0.93 -2.89 -8.38
C ASP A 275 1.45 -1.78 -7.44
N THR A 276 2.63 -2.02 -6.88
CA THR A 276 3.28 -1.09 -5.94
C THR A 276 3.68 0.22 -6.60
N ARG A 277 4.08 0.22 -7.88
CA ARG A 277 4.51 1.43 -8.59
C ARG A 277 3.32 2.36 -8.83
N ALA A 278 2.16 1.79 -9.16
CA ALA A 278 0.93 2.56 -9.33
C ALA A 278 0.52 3.26 -8.02
N ILE A 279 0.61 2.54 -6.89
CA ILE A 279 0.30 3.09 -5.56
C ILE A 279 1.30 4.19 -5.17
N GLU A 280 2.60 3.93 -5.30
CA GLU A 280 3.67 4.89 -4.98
C GLU A 280 3.56 6.18 -5.79
N ALA A 281 3.47 6.06 -7.12
CA ALA A 281 3.39 7.22 -8.01
C ALA A 281 2.17 8.10 -7.67
N ALA A 282 1.02 7.48 -7.39
CA ALA A 282 -0.19 8.20 -7.02
C ALA A 282 -0.07 8.88 -5.65
N ALA A 283 0.45 8.17 -4.64
CA ALA A 283 0.62 8.68 -3.29
C ALA A 283 1.57 9.89 -3.27
N HIS A 284 2.73 9.77 -3.90
CA HIS A 284 3.71 10.84 -3.97
C HIS A 284 3.26 12.04 -4.82
N ALA A 285 2.50 11.82 -5.90
CA ALA A 285 1.86 12.91 -6.64
C ALA A 285 0.77 13.61 -5.81
N TYR A 286 0.00 12.85 -5.01
CA TYR A 286 -1.04 13.41 -4.15
C TYR A 286 -0.46 14.23 -2.99
N ALA A 287 0.73 13.88 -2.52
CA ALA A 287 1.48 14.62 -1.52
C ALA A 287 1.85 16.04 -1.99
N SER A 288 1.87 16.31 -3.30
CA SER A 288 2.17 17.63 -3.90
C SER A 288 0.96 18.32 -4.54
N ARG A 289 -0.27 17.81 -4.33
CA ARG A 289 -1.50 18.29 -4.98
C ARG A 289 -1.81 19.78 -4.80
N ASN A 290 -1.26 20.40 -3.76
CA ASN A 290 -1.44 21.82 -3.44
C ASN A 290 -0.22 22.68 -3.84
N GLY A 291 0.65 22.19 -4.73
CA GLY A 291 1.80 22.94 -5.25
C GLY A 291 3.11 22.77 -4.46
N LYS A 292 3.06 22.21 -3.25
CA LYS A 292 4.24 21.85 -2.43
C LYS A 292 4.10 20.42 -1.93
N TYR A 293 5.17 19.64 -2.05
CA TYR A 293 5.22 18.29 -1.50
C TYR A 293 5.20 18.33 0.03
N THR A 294 4.24 17.62 0.66
CA THR A 294 4.00 17.63 2.11
C THR A 294 3.60 16.24 2.63
N SER A 295 3.29 16.13 3.93
CA SER A 295 2.85 14.91 4.59
C SER A 295 1.49 14.41 4.06
N LEU A 296 1.36 13.10 3.86
CA LEU A 296 0.08 12.42 3.54
C LEU A 296 -0.81 12.17 4.77
N THR A 297 -0.29 12.42 5.97
CA THR A 297 -1.00 12.26 7.24
C THR A 297 -1.11 13.59 8.00
N GLY A 298 -2.16 13.74 8.80
CA GLY A 298 -2.32 14.83 9.77
C GLY A 298 -2.28 14.30 11.21
N TRP A 299 -1.70 15.06 12.13
CA TRP A 299 -1.59 14.70 13.55
C TRP A 299 -2.05 15.84 14.46
N LYS A 300 -2.91 15.55 15.43
CA LYS A 300 -3.44 16.53 16.41
C LYS A 300 -3.77 15.86 17.74
N LYS A 301 -4.05 16.66 18.78
CA LYS A 301 -4.58 16.19 20.06
C LYS A 301 -6.10 16.21 20.08
N ASP A 302 -6.72 15.24 20.75
CA ASP A 302 -8.12 15.36 21.16
C ASP A 302 -8.26 16.13 22.48
N LYS A 303 -9.50 16.31 22.96
CA LYS A 303 -9.79 17.02 24.22
C LYS A 303 -9.23 16.32 25.46
N SER A 304 -8.94 15.03 25.39
CA SER A 304 -8.38 14.23 26.48
C SER A 304 -6.85 14.12 26.40
N GLY A 305 -6.22 14.79 25.44
CA GLY A 305 -4.77 14.76 25.22
C GLY A 305 -4.26 13.49 24.55
N ASN A 306 -5.14 12.64 23.98
CA ASN A 306 -4.72 11.54 23.13
C ASN A 306 -4.33 12.05 21.75
N LEU A 307 -3.50 11.28 21.06
CA LEU A 307 -3.06 11.60 19.71
C LEU A 307 -4.08 11.10 18.69
N VAL A 308 -4.52 11.98 17.79
CA VAL A 308 -5.38 11.65 16.65
C VAL A 308 -4.55 11.73 15.38
N GLY A 309 -4.47 10.61 14.66
CA GLY A 309 -3.85 10.53 13.34
C GLY A 309 -4.91 10.43 12.26
N GLU A 310 -4.69 11.11 11.14
CA GLU A 310 -5.54 11.11 9.95
C GLU A 310 -4.69 10.79 8.71
N ILE A 311 -5.23 10.03 7.76
CA ILE A 311 -4.57 9.73 6.48
C ILE A 311 -5.55 9.92 5.33
N GLU A 312 -5.07 10.43 4.20
CA GLU A 312 -5.78 10.47 2.93
C GLU A 312 -4.80 10.19 1.79
N VAL A 313 -5.02 9.10 1.03
CA VAL A 313 -4.10 8.67 -0.02
C VAL A 313 -4.86 7.99 -1.18
N PRO A 314 -4.46 8.20 -2.45
CA PRO A 314 -4.98 7.40 -3.56
C PRO A 314 -4.62 5.93 -3.41
N MET A 315 -5.57 5.03 -3.68
CA MET A 315 -5.38 3.60 -3.45
C MET A 315 -6.04 2.78 -4.55
N SER A 316 -5.33 2.62 -5.67
CA SER A 316 -5.80 1.81 -6.79
C SER A 316 -5.40 0.34 -6.62
N VAL A 317 -6.23 -0.40 -5.90
CA VAL A 317 -6.04 -1.82 -5.58
C VAL A 317 -7.17 -2.68 -6.12
N GLY A 318 -6.98 -3.98 -6.25
CA GLY A 318 -8.01 -4.92 -6.71
C GLY A 318 -7.89 -6.27 -6.02
N ILE A 319 -9.02 -6.93 -5.80
CA ILE A 319 -9.08 -8.30 -5.29
C ILE A 319 -9.37 -9.32 -6.42
N VAL A 320 -9.45 -8.85 -7.67
CA VAL A 320 -9.58 -9.68 -8.86
C VAL A 320 -8.65 -9.19 -9.97
N GLY A 321 -8.21 -10.12 -10.81
CA GLY A 321 -7.30 -9.85 -11.93
C GLY A 321 -5.83 -9.77 -11.51
N GLY A 322 -4.95 -9.65 -12.50
CA GLY A 322 -3.50 -9.66 -12.29
C GLY A 322 -3.00 -10.96 -11.68
N ILE A 323 -2.00 -10.86 -10.80
CA ILE A 323 -1.33 -12.01 -10.18
C ILE A 323 -2.14 -12.68 -9.05
N VAL A 324 -3.24 -12.04 -8.60
CA VAL A 324 -4.00 -12.46 -7.40
C VAL A 324 -4.44 -13.93 -7.46
N ASN A 325 -4.81 -14.43 -8.65
CA ASN A 325 -5.27 -15.81 -8.87
C ASN A 325 -4.17 -16.74 -9.44
N VAL A 326 -2.96 -16.24 -9.64
CA VAL A 326 -1.86 -16.99 -10.27
C VAL A 326 -0.81 -17.40 -9.24
N HIS A 327 -0.56 -16.55 -8.25
CA HIS A 327 0.46 -16.81 -7.23
C HIS A 327 -0.18 -17.42 -5.96
N PRO A 328 0.12 -18.70 -5.61
CA PRO A 328 -0.56 -19.41 -4.52
C PRO A 328 -0.40 -18.72 -3.15
N MET A 329 0.81 -18.22 -2.85
CA MET A 329 1.05 -17.46 -1.61
C MET A 329 0.19 -16.18 -1.52
N ILE A 330 0.00 -15.46 -2.63
CA ILE A 330 -0.84 -14.25 -2.66
C ILE A 330 -2.32 -14.62 -2.46
N GLU A 331 -2.77 -15.73 -3.03
CA GLU A 331 -4.12 -16.24 -2.80
C GLU A 331 -4.34 -16.54 -1.30
N VAL A 332 -3.41 -17.24 -0.67
CA VAL A 332 -3.47 -17.53 0.77
C VAL A 332 -3.42 -16.24 1.61
N CYS A 333 -2.57 -15.28 1.27
CA CYS A 333 -2.55 -13.97 1.94
C CYS A 333 -3.90 -13.24 1.82
N ASN A 334 -4.56 -13.28 0.66
CA ASN A 334 -5.89 -12.70 0.50
C ASN A 334 -6.95 -13.45 1.32
N LYS A 335 -6.86 -14.79 1.45
CA LYS A 335 -7.71 -15.58 2.36
C LYS A 335 -7.50 -15.18 3.82
N ILE A 336 -6.24 -15.04 4.26
CA ILE A 336 -5.88 -14.59 5.62
C ILE A 336 -6.47 -13.21 5.90
N LEU A 337 -6.32 -12.28 4.95
CA LEU A 337 -6.82 -10.92 5.11
C LEU A 337 -8.36 -10.87 5.10
N GLY A 338 -9.01 -11.76 4.34
CA GLY A 338 -10.46 -11.97 4.41
C GLY A 338 -11.29 -10.76 3.96
N VAL A 339 -10.74 -9.93 3.08
CA VAL A 339 -11.43 -8.78 2.47
C VAL A 339 -12.43 -9.25 1.41
N LYS A 340 -13.56 -8.55 1.28
CA LYS A 340 -14.66 -8.88 0.37
C LYS A 340 -14.81 -7.89 -0.78
N SER A 341 -14.08 -6.78 -0.74
CA SER A 341 -14.05 -5.80 -1.82
C SER A 341 -12.71 -5.07 -1.92
N ALA A 342 -12.44 -4.48 -3.09
CA ALA A 342 -11.28 -3.61 -3.28
C ALA A 342 -11.28 -2.39 -2.34
N LYS A 343 -12.48 -1.90 -1.97
CA LYS A 343 -12.63 -0.82 -0.98
C LYS A 343 -12.19 -1.24 0.41
N GLU A 344 -12.55 -2.45 0.82
CA GLU A 344 -12.14 -3.00 2.12
C GLU A 344 -10.62 -3.21 2.17
N LEU A 345 -10.03 -3.73 1.08
CA LEU A 345 -8.58 -3.83 0.94
C LEU A 345 -7.91 -2.45 1.04
N ALA A 346 -8.44 -1.44 0.34
CA ALA A 346 -7.93 -0.07 0.43
C ALA A 346 -7.98 0.48 1.87
N CYS A 347 -9.08 0.26 2.59
CA CYS A 347 -9.22 0.62 4.00
C CYS A 347 -8.15 -0.06 4.89
N VAL A 348 -7.89 -1.35 4.68
CA VAL A 348 -6.84 -2.08 5.40
C VAL A 348 -5.47 -1.46 5.12
N ILE A 349 -5.12 -1.28 3.85
CA ILE A 349 -3.83 -0.73 3.45
C ILE A 349 -3.64 0.69 4.01
N GLY A 350 -4.68 1.54 3.93
CA GLY A 350 -4.64 2.88 4.51
C GLY A 350 -4.45 2.89 6.02
N ALA A 351 -5.11 1.99 6.76
CA ALA A 351 -4.93 1.86 8.20
C ALA A 351 -3.50 1.44 8.56
N VAL A 352 -2.92 0.50 7.79
CA VAL A 352 -1.54 0.05 7.96
C VAL A 352 -0.56 1.19 7.68
N GLY A 353 -0.79 1.99 6.64
CA GLY A 353 0.01 3.18 6.35
C GLY A 353 0.02 4.19 7.51
N LEU A 354 -1.15 4.49 8.08
CA LEU A 354 -1.27 5.38 9.25
C LEU A 354 -0.58 4.80 10.49
N ALA A 355 -0.75 3.50 10.74
CA ALA A 355 -0.10 2.79 11.84
C ALA A 355 1.44 2.83 11.71
N GLN A 356 1.94 2.59 10.50
CA GLN A 356 3.37 2.60 10.23
C GLN A 356 3.98 3.98 10.41
N ASN A 357 3.27 5.02 9.99
CA ASN A 357 3.68 6.40 10.18
C ASN A 357 3.78 6.76 11.67
N LEU A 358 2.78 6.39 12.48
CA LEU A 358 2.84 6.60 13.93
C LEU A 358 4.10 5.99 14.51
N SER A 359 4.37 4.71 14.21
CA SER A 359 5.50 4.01 14.80
C SER A 359 6.83 4.65 14.41
N ALA A 360 6.97 5.12 13.17
CA ALA A 360 8.16 5.83 12.71
C ALA A 360 8.34 7.17 13.46
N ILE A 361 7.30 8.01 13.54
CA ILE A 361 7.40 9.32 14.19
C ILE A 361 7.61 9.16 15.69
N ARG A 362 6.88 8.23 16.34
CA ARG A 362 7.03 7.93 17.76
C ARG A 362 8.46 7.50 18.09
N ALA A 363 9.06 6.62 17.29
CA ALA A 363 10.44 6.18 17.51
C ALA A 363 11.45 7.34 17.38
N LEU A 364 11.20 8.30 16.49
CA LEU A 364 12.03 9.49 16.35
C LEU A 364 11.80 10.52 17.48
N ALA A 365 10.58 10.56 18.03
CA ALA A 365 10.13 11.56 19.01
C ALA A 365 10.34 11.15 20.47
N SER A 366 10.59 9.87 20.78
CA SER A 366 10.74 9.37 22.16
C SER A 366 12.18 9.14 22.59
N GLU A 367 12.91 8.30 21.85
CA GLU A 367 14.29 7.93 22.12
C GLU A 367 14.82 7.51 20.75
N GLY A 368 15.76 8.26 20.17
CA GLY A 368 16.22 8.07 18.78
C GLY A 368 16.36 6.60 18.37
N ILE A 369 16.01 6.29 17.11
CA ILE A 369 15.80 4.95 16.50
C ILE A 369 16.78 3.85 16.94
N GLN A 370 18.01 4.20 17.30
CA GLN A 370 19.13 3.35 17.65
C GLN A 370 18.74 2.15 18.55
N LYS A 371 18.29 2.33 19.80
CA LYS A 371 18.20 1.20 20.76
C LYS A 371 17.35 -0.01 20.30
N GLY A 372 16.20 0.23 19.67
CA GLY A 372 15.28 -0.84 19.24
C GLY A 372 15.66 -1.48 17.89
N HIS A 373 16.08 -0.65 16.92
CA HIS A 373 16.55 -1.14 15.62
C HIS A 373 17.88 -1.90 15.73
N MET A 374 18.75 -1.49 16.65
CA MET A 374 20.09 -2.06 16.80
C MET A 374 20.04 -3.55 17.13
N LYS A 375 19.08 -4.04 17.92
CA LYS A 375 19.02 -5.48 18.25
C LYS A 375 18.71 -6.36 17.05
N LEU A 376 17.76 -5.95 16.21
CA LEU A 376 17.38 -6.72 15.02
C LEU A 376 18.41 -6.55 13.89
N HIS A 377 18.97 -5.33 13.75
CA HIS A 377 20.08 -5.08 12.84
C HIS A 377 21.33 -5.89 13.20
N ALA A 378 21.69 -5.92 14.49
CA ALA A 378 22.77 -6.76 15.02
C ALA A 378 22.51 -8.24 14.76
N LYS A 379 21.25 -8.70 14.83
CA LYS A 379 20.88 -10.07 14.46
C LYS A 379 21.12 -10.38 12.99
N ASN A 380 20.78 -9.46 12.09
CA ASN A 380 21.05 -9.62 10.67
C ASN A 380 22.56 -9.61 10.38
N ILE A 381 23.32 -8.71 11.02
CA ILE A 381 24.78 -8.64 10.93
C ILE A 381 25.42 -9.95 11.40
N ALA A 382 24.98 -10.48 12.55
CA ALA A 382 25.45 -11.77 13.08
C ALA A 382 25.14 -12.92 12.11
N SER A 383 23.94 -12.93 11.52
CA SER A 383 23.57 -13.94 10.52
C SER A 383 24.45 -13.85 9.26
N SER A 384 24.67 -12.66 8.73
CA SER A 384 25.55 -12.43 7.58
C SER A 384 27.02 -12.73 7.87
N ALA A 385 27.44 -12.64 9.14
CA ALA A 385 28.76 -13.04 9.61
C ALA A 385 28.93 -14.56 9.77
N GLY A 386 27.86 -15.35 9.60
CA GLY A 386 27.89 -16.81 9.74
C GLY A 386 27.82 -17.29 11.18
N VAL A 387 27.32 -16.46 12.11
CA VAL A 387 27.23 -16.83 13.53
C VAL A 387 26.22 -17.98 13.73
N PRO A 388 26.62 -19.11 14.36
CA PRO A 388 25.72 -20.22 14.63
C PRO A 388 24.57 -19.82 15.56
N LYS A 389 23.36 -20.35 15.34
CA LYS A 389 22.16 -20.02 16.13
C LYS A 389 22.36 -20.12 17.65
N SER A 390 23.20 -21.05 18.13
CA SER A 390 23.52 -21.24 19.55
C SER A 390 24.30 -20.08 20.17
N LYS A 391 25.02 -19.29 19.36
CA LYS A 391 25.88 -18.18 19.79
C LYS A 391 25.35 -16.80 19.37
N VAL A 392 24.30 -16.75 18.55
CA VAL A 392 23.74 -15.50 17.99
C VAL A 392 23.37 -14.49 19.08
N ASP A 393 22.66 -14.91 20.13
CA ASP A 393 22.21 -13.97 21.16
C ASP A 393 23.38 -13.38 21.95
N GLU A 394 24.42 -14.17 22.25
CA GLU A 394 25.63 -13.72 22.95
C GLU A 394 26.47 -12.76 22.10
N VAL A 395 26.64 -13.06 20.80
CA VAL A 395 27.35 -12.18 19.86
C VAL A 395 26.62 -10.85 19.68
N ILE A 396 25.28 -10.88 19.54
CA ILE A 396 24.45 -9.66 19.47
C ILE A 396 24.65 -8.81 20.73
N LEU A 397 24.59 -9.43 21.90
CA LEU A 397 24.64 -8.73 23.18
C LEU A 397 26.01 -8.03 23.35
N ARG A 398 27.12 -8.71 23.03
CA ARG A 398 28.46 -8.11 23.03
C ARG A 398 28.61 -6.97 22.02
N MET A 399 28.16 -7.14 20.78
CA MET A 399 28.21 -6.05 19.78
C MET A 399 27.43 -4.80 20.22
N ILE A 400 26.26 -4.99 20.85
CA ILE A 400 25.44 -3.87 21.35
C ILE A 400 26.13 -3.19 22.54
N LEU A 401 26.68 -3.96 23.49
CA LEU A 401 27.38 -3.41 24.65
C LEU A 401 28.63 -2.61 24.25
N GLU A 402 29.33 -3.05 23.22
CA GLU A 402 30.54 -2.40 22.70
C GLU A 402 30.24 -1.24 21.73
N GLY A 403 28.98 -1.06 21.33
CA GLY A 403 28.60 -0.07 20.32
C GLY A 403 29.18 -0.32 18.92
N ASN A 404 29.71 -1.52 18.64
CA ASN A 404 30.35 -1.89 17.38
C ASN A 404 29.58 -3.03 16.70
N ILE A 405 28.59 -2.66 15.89
CA ILE A 405 27.75 -3.61 15.15
C ILE A 405 28.25 -3.69 13.71
N SER A 406 29.14 -4.64 13.45
CA SER A 406 29.73 -4.89 12.13
C SER A 406 29.96 -6.38 11.90
N ILE A 407 30.03 -6.80 10.63
CA ILE A 407 30.31 -8.20 10.27
C ILE A 407 31.69 -8.62 10.80
N THR A 408 32.68 -7.74 10.71
CA THR A 408 34.03 -7.96 11.24
C THR A 408 33.97 -8.22 12.74
N ARG A 409 33.28 -7.37 13.50
CA ARG A 409 33.20 -7.53 14.94
C ARG A 409 32.42 -8.78 15.36
N ALA A 410 31.34 -9.11 14.66
CA ALA A 410 30.62 -10.36 14.89
C ALA A 410 31.52 -11.60 14.73
N LYS A 411 32.42 -11.61 13.73
CA LYS A 411 33.39 -12.69 13.53
C LYS A 411 34.46 -12.73 14.62
N GLU A 412 34.95 -11.58 15.07
CA GLU A 412 35.93 -11.50 16.17
C GLU A 412 35.34 -12.02 17.48
N ILE A 413 34.13 -11.58 17.83
CA ILE A 413 33.44 -12.06 19.04
C ILE A 413 33.21 -13.57 18.95
N LEU A 414 32.78 -14.07 17.79
CA LEU A 414 32.57 -15.50 17.58
C LEU A 414 33.85 -16.32 17.72
N LYS A 415 35.01 -15.81 17.27
CA LYS A 415 36.31 -16.49 17.47
C LYS A 415 36.70 -16.61 18.94
N ASN A 416 36.19 -15.71 19.78
CA ASN A 416 36.47 -15.63 21.21
C ASN A 416 35.36 -16.27 22.08
N LEU A 417 34.48 -17.08 21.48
CA LEU A 417 33.34 -17.76 22.09
C LEU A 417 33.35 -19.26 21.76
#